data_AF-A0A1I3NA47-F1
#
_entry.id   AF-A0A1I3NA47-F1
#
_cell.length_a   1.000
_cell.length_b   1.000
_cell.length_c   1.000
_cell.angle_alpha   90.00
_cell.angle_beta   90.00
_cell.angle_gamma   90.00
#
_symmetry.space_group_name_H-M   'P 1'
#
loop_
_entity.id
_entity.type
_entity.pdbx_description
1 polymer ?
#
loop_
_entity_poly.entity_id
_entity_poly.type
_entity_poly.pdbx_seq_one_letter_code
_entity_poly.pdbx_strand_id
1 'polypeptide(L)'
;MQENVKTRYNWIDNLKLFACYGVLLGHCYSLFIGQVANGQERLSTFANAFLKTTSFIYNGDMWVIVFCMLSGYLLVSKKFINIKELLIAIFKRYLRFVEPLALLALFIVLLRFTVGFEQRNSLVANEWIGLPMTVNLGNLLKMVFLFDSYMDNPLWTMRGIFAGGILIYILNYLMDKVSIKRHTLIIFPLAFVLFCIGLFYSFDILVCSCVLIGGGGTDV
;
A
#
# COMPACT_ATOMS: atom_id res chain seq x y z
N MET A 1 -12.98 -29.83 -7.84
CA MET A 1 -12.60 -29.19 -6.55
C MET A 1 -11.50 -28.13 -6.72
N GLN A 2 -10.41 -28.41 -7.48
CA GLN A 2 -9.37 -27.40 -7.77
C GLN A 2 -9.87 -26.16 -8.53
N GLU A 3 -10.84 -26.31 -9.42
CA GLU A 3 -11.43 -25.21 -10.19
C GLU A 3 -12.10 -24.18 -9.27
N ASN A 4 -12.91 -24.64 -8.30
CA ASN A 4 -13.61 -23.80 -7.32
C ASN A 4 -12.64 -23.01 -6.41
N VAL A 5 -11.48 -23.59 -6.07
CA VAL A 5 -10.42 -22.91 -5.31
C VAL A 5 -9.77 -21.80 -6.15
N LYS A 6 -9.53 -22.07 -7.44
CA LYS A 6 -8.98 -21.07 -8.38
C LYS A 6 -9.95 -19.90 -8.58
N THR A 7 -11.25 -20.17 -8.72
CA THR A 7 -12.29 -19.12 -8.80
C THR A 7 -12.37 -18.32 -7.51
N ARG A 8 -12.20 -18.96 -6.34
CA ARG A 8 -12.18 -18.30 -5.02
C ARG A 8 -11.00 -17.35 -4.84
N TYR A 9 -9.86 -17.58 -5.47
CA TYR A 9 -8.74 -16.64 -5.39
C TYR A 9 -8.89 -15.48 -6.40
N ASN A 10 -9.50 -15.72 -7.56
CA ASN A 10 -9.69 -14.69 -8.58
C ASN A 10 -10.57 -13.53 -8.12
N TRP A 11 -11.65 -13.76 -7.34
CA TRP A 11 -12.49 -12.65 -6.88
C TRP A 11 -11.78 -11.77 -5.85
N ILE A 12 -10.88 -12.33 -5.03
CA ILE A 12 -10.07 -11.56 -4.06
C ILE A 12 -9.07 -10.67 -4.81
N ASP A 13 -8.45 -11.18 -5.88
CA ASP A 13 -7.59 -10.36 -6.73
C ASP A 13 -8.38 -9.25 -7.45
N ASN A 14 -9.63 -9.50 -7.86
CA ASN A 14 -10.52 -8.45 -8.37
C ASN A 14 -10.86 -7.41 -7.30
N LEU A 15 -11.13 -7.82 -6.05
CA LEU A 15 -11.37 -6.86 -4.96
C LEU A 15 -10.13 -6.03 -4.63
N LYS A 16 -8.93 -6.61 -4.74
CA LYS A 16 -7.69 -5.83 -4.61
C LYS A 16 -7.56 -4.80 -5.72
N LEU A 17 -7.93 -5.16 -6.95
CA LEU A 17 -7.99 -4.21 -8.06
C LEU A 17 -8.98 -3.07 -7.77
N PHE A 18 -10.17 -3.37 -7.25
CA PHE A 18 -11.12 -2.34 -6.79
C PHE A 18 -10.55 -1.47 -5.69
N ALA A 19 -9.83 -2.04 -4.72
CA ALA A 19 -9.17 -1.26 -3.68
C ALA A 19 -8.09 -0.34 -4.26
N CYS A 20 -7.30 -0.80 -5.24
CA CYS A 20 -6.37 0.05 -5.97
C CYS A 20 -7.07 1.22 -6.70
N TYR A 21 -8.23 0.97 -7.32
CA TYR A 21 -9.03 2.04 -7.91
C TYR A 21 -9.54 3.02 -6.85
N GLY A 22 -9.94 2.54 -5.67
CA GLY A 22 -10.33 3.39 -4.55
C GLY A 22 -9.18 4.29 -4.06
N VAL A 23 -7.95 3.77 -3.97
CA VAL A 23 -6.75 4.56 -3.67
C VAL A 23 -6.51 5.63 -4.73
N LEU A 24 -6.59 5.25 -6.02
CA LEU A 24 -6.46 6.19 -7.14
C LEU A 24 -7.51 7.30 -7.07
N LEU A 25 -8.78 6.94 -6.82
CA LEU A 25 -9.87 7.90 -6.64
C LEU A 25 -9.63 8.83 -5.46
N GLY A 26 -9.11 8.32 -4.34
CA GLY A 26 -8.73 9.13 -3.19
C GLY A 26 -7.62 10.13 -3.50
N HIS A 27 -6.61 9.72 -4.27
CA HIS A 27 -5.59 10.65 -4.78
C HIS A 27 -6.20 11.69 -5.72
N CYS A 28 -7.04 11.31 -6.69
CA CYS A 28 -7.72 12.26 -7.56
C CYS A 28 -8.59 13.25 -6.77
N TYR A 29 -9.35 12.77 -5.78
CA TYR A 29 -10.15 13.62 -4.91
C TYR A 29 -9.27 14.61 -4.14
N SER A 30 -8.19 14.14 -3.52
CA SER A 30 -7.22 14.99 -2.82
C SER A 30 -6.55 16.00 -3.75
N LEU A 31 -6.26 15.62 -4.99
CA LEU A 31 -5.62 16.45 -6.01
C LEU A 31 -6.48 17.63 -6.48
N PHE A 32 -7.80 17.45 -6.57
CA PHE A 32 -8.70 18.42 -7.19
C PHE A 32 -9.69 19.09 -6.23
N ILE A 33 -10.03 18.45 -5.10
CA ILE A 33 -11.13 18.87 -4.22
C ILE A 33 -10.71 18.93 -2.75
N GLY A 34 -10.07 17.87 -2.24
CA GLY A 34 -9.97 17.59 -0.81
C GLY A 34 -9.05 18.49 0.02
N GLN A 35 -8.08 19.19 -0.60
CA GLN A 35 -7.03 19.92 0.12
C GLN A 35 -7.02 21.45 -0.05
N VAL A 36 -7.96 22.06 -0.80
CA VAL A 36 -8.00 23.54 -0.98
C VAL A 36 -9.40 24.11 -0.83
N ALA A 37 -9.49 25.27 -0.15
CA ALA A 37 -10.71 26.07 0.02
C ALA A 37 -11.38 26.39 -1.33
N ASN A 38 -10.62 26.83 -2.34
CA ASN A 38 -11.10 27.13 -3.70
C ASN A 38 -11.75 25.93 -4.43
N GLY A 39 -11.30 24.68 -4.16
CA GLY A 39 -11.90 23.49 -4.74
C GLY A 39 -13.27 23.16 -4.13
N GLN A 40 -13.39 23.37 -2.82
CA GLN A 40 -14.65 23.25 -2.10
C GLN A 40 -15.62 24.41 -2.38
N GLU A 41 -15.11 25.63 -2.59
CA GLU A 41 -15.92 26.82 -2.93
C GLU A 41 -16.59 26.72 -4.31
N ARG A 42 -16.00 25.96 -5.24
CA ARG A 42 -16.58 25.71 -6.57
C ARG A 42 -17.64 24.62 -6.59
N LEU A 43 -17.80 23.87 -5.48
CA LEU A 43 -18.85 22.87 -5.36
C LEU A 43 -20.16 23.53 -4.97
N SER A 44 -21.24 23.16 -5.65
CA SER A 44 -22.58 23.49 -5.18
C SER A 44 -22.83 22.89 -3.79
N THR A 45 -23.70 23.50 -3.00
CA THR A 45 -24.07 23.01 -1.67
C THR A 45 -24.52 21.54 -1.70
N PHE A 46 -25.25 21.15 -2.75
CA PHE A 46 -25.68 19.77 -2.97
C PHE A 46 -24.48 18.83 -3.24
N ALA A 47 -23.56 19.21 -4.12
CA ALA A 47 -22.38 18.39 -4.41
C ALA A 47 -21.47 18.23 -3.19
N ASN A 48 -21.32 19.28 -2.38
CA ASN A 48 -20.56 19.22 -1.13
C ASN A 48 -21.23 18.29 -0.10
N ALA A 49 -22.56 18.36 0.05
CA ALA A 49 -23.31 17.44 0.92
C ALA A 49 -23.18 15.99 0.45
N PHE A 50 -23.36 15.73 -0.85
CA PHE A 50 -23.22 14.41 -1.45
C PHE A 50 -21.82 13.83 -1.23
N LEU A 51 -20.77 14.62 -1.47
CA LEU A 51 -19.39 14.20 -1.23
C LEU A 51 -19.19 13.85 0.24
N LYS A 52 -19.59 14.69 1.19
CA LYS A 52 -19.43 14.39 2.63
C LYS A 52 -20.09 13.06 3.02
N THR A 53 -21.30 12.79 2.53
CA THR A 53 -22.02 11.53 2.79
C THR A 53 -21.36 10.31 2.11
N THR A 54 -20.66 10.52 1.01
CA THR A 54 -19.96 9.46 0.24
C THR A 54 -18.45 9.41 0.51
N SER A 55 -17.99 9.99 1.61
CA SER A 55 -16.55 10.13 1.94
C SER A 55 -15.76 8.84 2.01
N PHE A 56 -16.42 7.73 2.36
CA PHE A 56 -15.79 6.41 2.34
C PHE A 56 -15.34 5.97 0.92
N ILE A 57 -15.99 6.46 -0.15
CA ILE A 57 -15.68 6.06 -1.53
C ILE A 57 -14.32 6.62 -1.98
N TYR A 58 -13.96 7.82 -1.52
CA TYR A 58 -12.74 8.50 -1.91
C TYR A 58 -11.76 8.66 -0.73
N ASN A 59 -11.97 7.93 0.37
CA ASN A 59 -11.00 7.84 1.46
C ASN A 59 -9.85 6.91 1.05
N GLY A 60 -8.74 7.49 0.58
CA GLY A 60 -7.56 6.73 0.13
C GLY A 60 -6.98 5.80 1.21
N ASP A 61 -6.89 6.27 2.46
CA ASP A 61 -6.32 5.49 3.56
C ASP A 61 -7.15 4.25 3.88
N MET A 62 -8.48 4.38 3.86
CA MET A 62 -9.39 3.24 4.01
C MET A 62 -9.12 2.19 2.92
N TRP A 63 -8.99 2.61 1.67
CA TRP A 63 -8.73 1.68 0.56
C TRP A 63 -7.35 1.03 0.63
N VAL A 64 -6.34 1.73 1.13
CA VAL A 64 -5.02 1.14 1.44
C VAL A 64 -5.18 0.04 2.48
N ILE A 65 -5.94 0.28 3.56
CA ILE A 65 -6.18 -0.72 4.62
C ILE A 65 -6.87 -1.96 4.03
N VAL A 66 -7.92 -1.78 3.22
CA VAL A 66 -8.63 -2.87 2.54
C VAL A 66 -7.67 -3.67 1.65
N PHE A 67 -6.86 -2.98 0.83
CA PHE A 67 -5.87 -3.62 -0.02
C PHE A 67 -4.86 -4.45 0.79
N CYS A 68 -4.41 -3.92 1.94
CA CYS A 68 -3.46 -4.59 2.83
C CYS A 68 -4.05 -5.84 3.47
N MET A 69 -5.31 -5.78 3.95
CA MET A 69 -6.00 -6.94 4.52
C MET A 69 -6.17 -8.06 3.49
N LEU A 70 -6.68 -7.73 2.29
CA LEU A 70 -6.86 -8.71 1.21
C LEU A 70 -5.52 -9.31 0.77
N SER A 71 -4.46 -8.49 0.69
CA SER A 71 -3.12 -8.96 0.37
C SER A 71 -2.56 -9.89 1.45
N GLY A 72 -2.74 -9.55 2.72
CA GLY A 72 -2.35 -10.38 3.86
C GLY A 72 -3.00 -11.75 3.83
N TYR A 73 -4.30 -11.80 3.55
CA TYR A 73 -5.08 -13.03 3.44
C TYR A 73 -4.50 -14.00 2.40
N LEU A 74 -4.17 -13.48 1.20
CA LEU A 74 -3.59 -14.28 0.12
C LEU A 74 -2.14 -14.73 0.40
N LEU A 75 -1.41 -14.00 1.23
CA LEU A 75 -0.02 -14.36 1.56
C LEU A 75 0.03 -15.50 2.55
N VAL A 76 -0.93 -15.56 3.49
CA VAL A 76 -0.98 -16.60 4.49
C VAL A 76 -1.26 -17.98 3.90
N SER A 77 -1.97 -18.08 2.77
CA SER A 77 -2.18 -19.37 2.11
C SER A 77 -0.92 -19.95 1.46
N LYS A 78 0.19 -19.20 1.38
CA LYS A 78 1.45 -19.72 0.82
C LYS A 78 2.24 -20.49 1.86
N LYS A 79 2.61 -21.73 1.54
CA LYS A 79 3.50 -22.57 2.34
C LYS A 79 4.88 -22.64 1.71
N PHE A 80 5.90 -22.86 2.54
CA PHE A 80 7.30 -22.93 2.12
C PHE A 80 7.95 -24.18 2.70
N ILE A 81 8.40 -25.09 1.83
CA ILE A 81 8.94 -26.38 2.26
C ILE A 81 10.38 -26.23 2.77
N ASN A 82 11.14 -25.34 2.12
CA ASN A 82 12.55 -25.08 2.38
C ASN A 82 12.88 -23.58 2.31
N ILE A 83 14.04 -23.21 2.85
CA ILE A 83 14.53 -21.82 2.88
C ILE A 83 14.73 -21.22 1.48
N LYS A 84 15.09 -22.05 0.49
CA LYS A 84 15.30 -21.61 -0.89
C LYS A 84 14.00 -21.09 -1.51
N GLU A 85 12.89 -21.79 -1.30
CA GLU A 85 11.55 -21.35 -1.75
C GLU A 85 11.13 -20.04 -1.09
N LEU A 86 11.40 -19.87 0.21
CA LEU A 86 11.17 -18.62 0.93
C LEU A 86 11.94 -17.45 0.29
N LEU A 87 13.25 -17.62 0.09
CA LEU A 87 14.10 -16.58 -0.49
C LEU A 87 13.67 -16.22 -1.92
N ILE A 88 13.31 -17.22 -2.75
CA ILE A 88 12.77 -17.00 -4.09
C ILE A 88 11.47 -16.20 -4.03
N ALA A 89 10.57 -16.50 -3.08
CA ALA A 89 9.32 -15.79 -2.93
C ALA A 89 9.52 -14.33 -2.47
N ILE A 90 10.47 -14.08 -1.56
CA ILE A 90 10.86 -12.72 -1.14
C ILE A 90 11.43 -11.96 -2.34
N PHE A 91 12.36 -12.55 -3.08
CA PHE A 91 12.97 -11.91 -4.25
C PHE A 91 11.94 -11.62 -5.36
N LYS A 92 11.05 -12.55 -5.67
CA LYS A 92 9.94 -12.31 -6.62
C LYS A 92 9.02 -11.20 -6.14
N ARG A 93 8.76 -11.10 -4.83
CA ARG A 93 7.97 -9.99 -4.26
C ARG A 93 8.70 -8.67 -4.42
N TYR A 94 10.01 -8.63 -4.15
CA TYR A 94 10.84 -7.44 -4.34
C TYR A 94 10.76 -6.92 -5.77
N LEU A 95 10.95 -7.79 -6.77
CA LEU A 95 10.84 -7.41 -8.17
C LEU A 95 9.47 -6.82 -8.54
N ARG A 96 8.38 -7.37 -8.00
CA ARG A 96 7.02 -6.84 -8.23
C ARG A 96 6.80 -5.42 -7.69
N PHE A 97 7.59 -4.97 -6.73
CA PHE A 97 7.55 -3.58 -6.24
C PHE A 97 8.53 -2.70 -7.02
N VAL A 98 9.73 -3.19 -7.31
CA VAL A 98 10.76 -2.44 -8.02
C VAL A 98 10.34 -2.10 -9.45
N GLU A 99 9.71 -3.03 -10.17
CA GLU A 99 9.28 -2.83 -11.56
C GLU A 99 8.34 -1.61 -11.74
N PRO A 100 7.19 -1.51 -11.02
CA PRO A 100 6.33 -0.33 -11.15
C PRO A 100 7.00 0.96 -10.64
N LEU A 101 7.87 0.87 -9.62
CA LEU A 101 8.59 2.05 -9.12
C LEU A 101 9.66 2.55 -10.10
N ALA A 102 10.33 1.65 -10.81
CA ALA A 102 11.28 2.00 -11.85
C ALA A 102 10.58 2.70 -13.03
N LEU A 103 9.40 2.21 -13.42
CA LEU A 103 8.56 2.88 -14.43
C LEU A 103 8.11 4.26 -13.96
N LEU A 104 7.71 4.39 -12.68
CA LEU A 104 7.37 5.68 -12.08
C LEU A 104 8.57 6.64 -12.05
N ALA A 105 9.75 6.16 -11.67
CA ALA A 105 10.98 6.96 -11.68
C ALA A 105 11.32 7.43 -13.10
N LEU A 106 11.20 6.56 -14.10
CA LEU A 106 11.37 6.93 -15.51
C LEU A 106 10.36 7.99 -15.92
N PHE A 107 9.09 7.84 -15.53
CA PHE A 107 8.04 8.80 -15.81
C PHE A 107 8.34 10.17 -15.19
N ILE A 108 8.77 10.23 -13.94
CA ILE A 108 9.21 11.47 -13.26
C ILE A 108 10.36 12.14 -14.03
N VAL A 109 11.35 11.35 -14.46
CA VAL A 109 12.49 11.86 -15.24
C VAL A 109 12.03 12.42 -16.58
N LEU A 110 11.15 11.71 -17.30
CA LEU A 110 10.60 12.16 -18.58
C LEU A 110 9.83 13.47 -18.42
N LEU A 111 8.96 13.57 -17.41
CA LEU A 111 8.21 14.80 -17.12
C LEU A 111 9.13 15.98 -16.82
N ARG A 112 10.20 15.76 -16.05
CA ARG A 112 11.22 16.78 -15.76
C ARG A 112 11.81 17.38 -17.05
N PHE A 113 12.17 16.53 -18.00
CA PHE A 113 12.87 16.95 -19.22
C PHE A 113 11.95 17.47 -20.33
N THR A 114 10.65 17.15 -20.28
CA THR A 114 9.68 17.53 -21.33
C THR A 114 8.84 18.73 -20.95
N VAL A 115 8.17 18.68 -19.80
CA VAL A 115 7.20 19.69 -19.35
C VAL A 115 7.79 20.56 -18.23
N GLY A 116 8.79 20.04 -17.51
CA GLY A 116 9.33 20.68 -16.32
C GLY A 116 8.36 20.58 -15.13
N PHE A 117 8.90 20.68 -13.92
CA PHE A 117 8.12 20.83 -12.69
C PHE A 117 8.05 22.31 -12.33
N GLU A 118 7.32 23.11 -13.13
CA GLU A 118 7.02 24.50 -12.77
C GLU A 118 6.04 24.57 -11.59
N GLN A 119 6.11 25.64 -10.79
CA GLN A 119 5.13 25.91 -9.73
C GLN A 119 3.74 26.11 -10.34
N ARG A 120 2.97 25.03 -10.44
CA ARG A 120 1.59 25.03 -10.95
C ARG A 120 0.57 24.99 -9.81
N ASN A 121 0.91 25.58 -8.66
CA ASN A 121 0.06 25.67 -7.46
C ASN A 121 -1.27 26.37 -7.78
N SER A 122 -1.32 27.18 -8.84
CA SER A 122 -2.52 27.83 -9.36
C SER A 122 -3.45 26.90 -10.16
N LEU A 123 -2.99 25.74 -10.61
CA LEU A 123 -3.72 24.81 -11.48
C LEU A 123 -4.19 23.54 -10.74
N VAL A 124 -3.64 23.22 -9.58
CA VAL A 124 -3.92 21.98 -8.83
C VAL A 124 -4.06 22.24 -7.34
N ALA A 125 -5.04 21.59 -6.73
CA ALA A 125 -5.46 21.80 -5.35
C ALA A 125 -4.64 20.97 -4.34
N ASN A 126 -3.37 20.72 -4.62
CA ASN A 126 -2.54 19.83 -3.81
C ASN A 126 -1.15 20.41 -3.62
N GLU A 127 -0.76 20.60 -2.34
CA GLU A 127 0.52 21.18 -1.95
C GLU A 127 1.72 20.37 -2.49
N TRP A 128 1.54 19.09 -2.80
CA TRP A 128 2.63 18.20 -3.24
C TRP A 128 3.03 18.45 -4.69
N ILE A 129 2.09 18.86 -5.56
CA ILE A 129 2.42 19.27 -6.93
C ILE A 129 2.96 20.70 -6.96
N GLY A 130 2.67 21.48 -5.92
CA GLY A 130 3.07 22.88 -5.84
C GLY A 130 4.50 23.14 -5.33
N LEU A 131 5.19 22.11 -4.88
CA LEU A 131 6.59 22.20 -4.47
C LEU A 131 7.48 21.86 -5.67
N PRO A 132 8.51 22.69 -5.99
CA PRO A 132 9.45 22.35 -7.04
C PRO A 132 10.14 21.04 -6.71
N MET A 133 9.83 19.99 -7.47
CA MET A 133 10.43 18.68 -7.28
C MET A 133 11.90 18.73 -7.67
N THR A 134 12.79 18.74 -6.67
CA THR A 134 14.23 18.62 -6.90
C THR A 134 14.58 17.16 -7.18
N VAL A 135 14.55 16.80 -8.46
CA VAL A 135 14.88 15.44 -8.90
C VAL A 135 16.37 15.17 -8.72
N ASN A 136 16.71 14.52 -7.61
CA ASN A 136 18.02 13.97 -7.32
C ASN A 136 18.03 12.48 -7.67
N LEU A 137 18.97 12.05 -8.52
CA LEU A 137 19.10 10.66 -8.95
C LEU A 137 19.26 9.70 -7.76
N GLY A 138 20.01 10.09 -6.71
CA GLY A 138 20.17 9.28 -5.51
C GLY A 138 18.85 9.05 -4.78
N ASN A 139 17.98 10.06 -4.71
CA ASN A 139 16.68 9.92 -4.06
C ASN A 139 15.70 9.10 -4.92
N LEU A 140 15.78 9.19 -6.25
CA LEU A 140 15.04 8.29 -7.15
C LEU A 140 15.46 6.83 -6.98
N LEU A 141 16.78 6.56 -6.89
CA LEU A 141 17.28 5.21 -6.66
C LEU A 141 16.83 4.68 -5.29
N LYS A 142 16.84 5.51 -4.25
CA LYS A 142 16.30 5.14 -2.93
C LYS A 142 14.79 4.86 -2.99
N MET A 143 14.02 5.65 -3.73
CA MET A 143 12.60 5.40 -3.95
C MET A 143 12.38 4.03 -4.60
N VAL A 144 13.12 3.72 -5.68
CA VAL A 144 12.97 2.46 -6.43
C VAL A 144 13.43 1.24 -5.63
N PHE A 145 14.64 1.29 -5.06
CA PHE A 145 15.29 0.11 -4.49
C PHE A 145 15.09 -0.06 -2.98
N LEU A 146 14.81 1.04 -2.25
CA LEU A 146 14.61 1.05 -0.80
C LEU A 146 13.18 1.44 -0.38
N PHE A 147 12.29 1.64 -1.35
CA PHE A 147 10.89 2.02 -1.11
C PHE A 147 10.78 3.27 -0.24
N ASP A 148 11.64 4.26 -0.53
CA ASP A 148 11.66 5.54 0.17
C ASP A 148 10.61 6.51 -0.40
N SER A 149 9.96 7.28 0.47
CA SER A 149 8.88 8.20 0.08
C SER A 149 9.32 9.65 -0.05
N TYR A 150 10.62 9.94 0.10
CA TYR A 150 11.15 11.31 0.07
C TYR A 150 10.88 12.04 -1.25
N MET A 151 10.85 11.31 -2.37
CA MET A 151 10.55 11.87 -3.69
C MET A 151 9.05 11.90 -4.00
N ASP A 152 8.28 10.98 -3.45
CA ASP A 152 6.86 10.84 -3.74
C ASP A 152 6.17 10.42 -2.43
N ASN A 153 5.67 11.43 -1.72
CA ASN A 153 5.00 11.23 -0.44
C ASN A 153 3.88 10.17 -0.50
N PRO A 154 3.02 10.05 -1.54
CA PRO A 154 2.05 8.96 -1.71
C PRO A 154 2.62 7.54 -1.55
N LEU A 155 3.91 7.33 -1.81
CA LEU A 155 4.55 6.02 -1.72
C LEU A 155 4.93 5.60 -0.29
N TRP A 156 4.60 6.41 0.72
CA TRP A 156 4.92 6.15 2.13
C TRP A 156 4.56 4.73 2.59
N THR A 157 3.45 4.17 2.10
CA THR A 157 2.98 2.83 2.49
C THR A 157 3.81 1.67 1.94
N MET A 158 4.60 1.86 0.88
CA MET A 158 5.22 0.76 0.14
C MET A 158 6.19 -0.05 0.99
N ARG A 159 6.99 0.63 1.83
CA ARG A 159 7.93 -0.02 2.74
C ARG A 159 7.22 -0.89 3.76
N GLY A 160 6.12 -0.39 4.34
CA GLY A 160 5.29 -1.14 5.29
C GLY A 160 4.66 -2.39 4.67
N ILE A 161 4.06 -2.26 3.48
CA ILE A 161 3.43 -3.40 2.77
C ILE A 161 4.47 -4.47 2.40
N PHE A 162 5.67 -4.05 2.02
CA PHE A 162 6.76 -4.96 1.71
C PHE A 162 7.23 -5.71 2.98
N ALA A 163 7.56 -4.97 4.04
CA ALA A 163 8.03 -5.52 5.32
C ALA A 163 7.01 -6.46 5.97
N GLY A 164 5.75 -6.04 6.07
CA GLY A 164 4.66 -6.88 6.60
C GLY A 164 4.47 -8.17 5.80
N GLY A 165 4.66 -8.12 4.49
CA GLY A 165 4.60 -9.31 3.64
C GLY A 165 5.77 -10.28 3.82
N ILE A 166 7.00 -9.76 4.00
CA ILE A 166 8.16 -10.60 4.35
C ILE A 166 7.92 -11.29 5.69
N LEU A 167 7.40 -10.55 6.68
CA LEU A 167 7.11 -11.09 8.00
C LEU A 167 6.12 -12.27 7.92
N ILE A 168 5.05 -12.16 7.13
CA ILE A 168 4.12 -13.27 6.88
C ILE A 168 4.85 -14.48 6.29
N TYR A 169 5.73 -14.28 5.30
CA TYR A 169 6.45 -15.40 4.70
C TYR A 169 7.37 -16.12 5.69
N ILE A 170 8.07 -15.36 6.55
CA ILE A 170 8.91 -15.92 7.61
C ILE A 170 8.05 -16.67 8.63
N LEU A 171 6.93 -16.08 9.07
CA LEU A 171 6.01 -16.73 10.02
C LEU A 171 5.44 -18.04 9.46
N ASN A 172 5.01 -18.05 8.20
CA ASN A 172 4.52 -19.26 7.54
C ASN A 172 5.59 -20.36 7.47
N TYR A 173 6.84 -19.98 7.12
CA TYR A 173 7.95 -20.92 7.10
C TYR A 173 8.25 -21.50 8.49
N LEU A 174 8.25 -20.67 9.53
CA LEU A 174 8.50 -21.10 10.91
C LEU A 174 7.36 -21.96 11.47
N MET A 175 6.11 -21.64 11.16
CA MET A 175 4.94 -22.43 11.56
C MET A 175 4.97 -23.86 11.02
N ASP A 176 5.47 -24.06 9.80
CA ASP A 176 5.58 -25.41 9.22
C ASP A 176 6.74 -26.22 9.87
N LYS A 177 7.67 -25.56 10.58
CA LYS A 177 8.81 -26.20 11.27
C LYS A 177 8.61 -26.39 12.77
N VAL A 178 7.82 -25.53 13.40
CA VAL A 178 7.56 -25.58 14.83
C VAL A 178 6.09 -25.92 15.03
N SER A 179 5.80 -26.97 15.79
CA SER A 179 4.44 -27.43 16.15
C SER A 179 3.72 -26.48 17.12
N ILE A 180 3.89 -25.16 16.94
CA ILE A 180 3.20 -24.12 17.70
C ILE A 180 1.85 -23.88 17.04
N LYS A 181 0.82 -23.69 17.88
CA LYS A 181 -0.52 -23.33 17.40
C LYS A 181 -0.46 -22.01 16.63
N ARG A 182 -1.03 -22.03 15.42
CA ARG A 182 -1.07 -20.90 14.46
C ARG A 182 -1.49 -19.57 15.10
N HIS A 183 -2.43 -19.62 16.03
CA HIS A 183 -2.94 -18.44 16.74
C HIS A 183 -1.84 -17.75 17.58
N THR A 184 -0.96 -18.51 18.23
CA THR A 184 0.11 -17.98 19.10
C THR A 184 1.20 -17.26 18.29
N LEU A 185 1.51 -17.74 17.09
CA LEU A 185 2.49 -17.13 16.18
C LEU A 185 1.97 -15.89 15.44
N ILE A 186 0.65 -15.69 15.37
CA ILE A 186 0.03 -14.48 14.79
C ILE A 186 -0.18 -13.42 15.87
N ILE A 187 -0.60 -13.81 17.08
CA ILE A 187 -0.85 -12.90 18.20
C ILE A 187 0.44 -12.21 18.66
N PHE A 188 1.58 -12.90 18.67
CA PHE A 188 2.84 -12.34 19.16
C PHE A 188 3.39 -11.18 18.29
N PRO A 189 3.53 -11.31 16.95
CA PRO A 189 3.90 -10.20 16.10
C PRO A 189 2.80 -9.12 16.05
N LEU A 190 1.52 -9.47 16.14
CA LEU A 190 0.45 -8.47 16.22
C LEU A 190 0.55 -7.64 17.50
N ALA A 191 0.75 -8.27 18.66
CA ALA A 191 0.94 -7.61 19.94
C ALA A 191 2.22 -6.76 19.97
N PHE A 192 3.31 -7.25 19.37
CA PHE A 192 4.55 -6.50 19.23
C PHE A 192 4.36 -5.25 18.34
N VAL A 193 3.68 -5.41 17.20
CA VAL A 193 3.41 -4.31 16.28
C VAL A 193 2.44 -3.30 16.91
N LEU A 194 1.39 -3.75 17.62
CA LEU A 194 0.48 -2.88 18.38
C LEU A 194 1.19 -2.16 19.54
N PHE A 195 2.13 -2.83 20.22
CA PHE A 195 3.00 -2.22 21.23
C PHE A 195 3.89 -1.13 20.61
N CYS A 196 4.45 -1.36 19.42
CA CYS A 196 5.21 -0.34 18.69
C CYS A 196 4.32 0.83 18.21
N ILE A 197 3.06 0.59 17.83
CA ILE A 197 2.10 1.66 17.48
C ILE A 197 1.84 2.57 18.68
N GLY A 198 1.62 1.98 19.86
CA GLY A 198 1.40 2.74 21.10
C GLY A 198 2.59 3.58 21.55
N LEU A 199 3.81 3.25 21.09
CA LEU A 199 5.04 3.98 21.41
C LEU A 199 5.46 5.00 20.34
N PHE A 200 5.16 4.78 19.06
CA PHE A 200 5.76 5.57 17.96
C PHE A 200 4.77 6.23 16.99
N TYR A 201 3.45 5.98 17.08
CA TYR A 201 2.43 6.58 16.18
C TYR A 201 2.81 6.56 14.68
N SER A 202 3.53 5.53 14.23
CA SER A 202 3.92 5.43 12.82
C SER A 202 2.87 4.66 12.03
N PHE A 203 2.27 5.32 11.05
CA PHE A 203 1.22 4.76 10.17
C PHE A 203 1.71 3.52 9.37
N ASP A 204 3.02 3.43 9.10
CA ASP A 204 3.66 2.25 8.49
C ASP A 204 3.48 0.97 9.32
N ILE A 205 3.47 1.13 10.65
CA ILE A 205 3.34 0.02 11.59
C ILE A 205 1.89 -0.48 11.59
N LEU A 206 0.90 0.42 11.46
CA LEU A 206 -0.51 0.07 11.28
C LEU A 206 -0.73 -0.71 9.98
N VAL A 207 -0.11 -0.27 8.88
CA VAL A 207 -0.16 -0.98 7.59
C VAL A 207 0.41 -2.39 7.74
N CYS A 208 1.53 -2.55 8.44
CA CYS A 208 2.09 -3.86 8.76
C CYS A 208 1.12 -4.71 9.60
N SER A 209 0.45 -4.13 10.60
CA SER A 209 -0.60 -4.83 11.36
C SER A 209 -1.74 -5.29 10.47
N CYS A 210 -2.27 -4.45 9.58
CA CYS A 210 -3.39 -4.80 8.71
C CYS A 210 -3.04 -5.96 7.77
N VAL A 211 -1.81 -5.98 7.26
CA VAL A 211 -1.28 -7.11 6.48
C VAL A 211 -1.25 -8.39 7.34
N LEU A 212 -0.81 -8.31 8.60
CA LEU A 212 -0.81 -9.46 9.52
C LEU A 212 -2.22 -9.92 9.91
N ILE A 213 -3.14 -8.99 10.19
CA ILE A 213 -4.54 -9.27 10.57
C ILE A 213 -5.30 -9.92 9.41
N GLY A 214 -5.10 -9.45 8.18
CA GLY A 214 -5.64 -10.09 6.98
C GLY A 214 -5.18 -11.54 6.84
N GLY A 215 -4.00 -11.86 7.38
CA GLY A 215 -3.47 -13.21 7.49
C GLY A 215 -4.07 -14.08 8.60
N GLY A 216 -4.93 -13.55 9.47
CA GLY A 216 -5.50 -14.29 10.62
C GLY A 216 -6.63 -15.27 10.30
N GLY A 217 -7.04 -15.41 9.02
CA GLY A 217 -8.29 -16.06 8.63
C GLY A 217 -8.22 -17.55 8.25
N THR A 218 -8.87 -18.37 9.08
CA THR A 218 -9.57 -19.66 8.86
C THR A 218 -8.81 -20.87 8.31
N ASP A 219 -8.79 -21.92 9.14
CA ASP A 219 -8.76 -23.31 8.72
C ASP A 219 -9.99 -23.62 7.86
N VAL A 220 -9.77 -23.91 6.57
CA VAL A 220 -10.62 -24.73 5.70
C VAL A 220 -9.70 -25.59 4.86
#